data_AF-A0A1W1GZ52-F1
#
_entry.id   AF-A0A1W1GZ52-F1
#
_cell.length_a   1.000
_cell.length_b   1.000
_cell.length_c   1.000
_cell.angle_alpha   90.00
_cell.angle_beta   90.00
_cell.angle_gamma   90.00
#
_symmetry.space_group_name_H-M   'P 1'
#
loop_
_entity.id
_entity.type
_entity.pdbx_description
1 polymer ?
#
loop_
_entity_poly.entity_id
_entity_poly.type
_entity_poly.pdbx_seq_one_letter_code
_entity_poly.pdbx_strand_id
1 'polypeptide(L)'
;MRLLTFTCPLCGAAGQRFPLLSASRRQAKTACRGCGVVLRSDPRLGLHTLYLLYTQIVVLLAALPMISAYASGRWFWLAAIWAVVLVLSWFPGVIRHARSPIVRAWRDPDYSYARRPGATTTRAAANSGQGSDVPGASP
;
A
#
# COMPACT_ATOMS: atom_id res chain seq x y z
N MET A 1 -8.68 -12.02 -11.32
CA MET A 1 -9.01 -10.87 -10.45
C MET A 1 -7.78 -10.47 -9.61
N ARG A 2 -6.97 -9.50 -10.06
CA ARG A 2 -5.74 -9.03 -9.36
C ARG A 2 -5.99 -7.84 -8.42
N LEU A 3 -7.22 -7.68 -7.88
CA LEU A 3 -7.57 -6.50 -7.09
C LEU A 3 -7.05 -6.51 -5.64
N LEU A 4 -6.75 -7.70 -5.09
CA LEU A 4 -6.39 -7.88 -3.67
C LEU A 4 -4.94 -8.33 -3.49
N THR A 5 -4.22 -8.52 -4.59
CA THR A 5 -2.87 -9.07 -4.63
C THR A 5 -1.91 -8.03 -5.17
N PHE A 6 -0.73 -7.97 -4.59
CA PHE A 6 0.35 -7.11 -5.08
C PHE A 6 1.61 -7.93 -5.35
N THR A 7 2.52 -7.34 -6.11
CA THR A 7 3.86 -7.85 -6.39
C THR A 7 4.85 -7.22 -5.44
N CYS A 8 5.78 -8.01 -4.92
CA CYS A 8 6.84 -7.49 -4.08
C CYS A 8 7.76 -6.57 -4.92
N PRO A 9 7.99 -5.30 -4.51
CA PRO A 9 8.85 -4.39 -5.26
C PRO A 9 10.34 -4.75 -5.19
N LEU A 10 10.72 -5.71 -4.34
CA LEU A 10 12.13 -6.10 -4.12
C LEU A 10 12.52 -7.35 -4.88
N CYS A 11 11.76 -8.44 -4.70
CA CYS A 11 12.07 -9.74 -5.30
C CYS A 11 11.14 -10.09 -6.47
N GLY A 12 10.20 -9.23 -6.83
CA GLY A 12 9.23 -9.49 -7.90
C GLY A 12 8.18 -10.57 -7.58
N ALA A 13 8.23 -11.20 -6.39
CA ALA A 13 7.28 -12.24 -6.00
C ALA A 13 5.82 -11.73 -6.09
N ALA A 14 5.04 -12.36 -6.96
CA ALA A 14 3.64 -12.02 -7.19
C ALA A 14 2.70 -12.69 -6.18
N GLY A 15 1.46 -12.20 -6.10
CA GLY A 15 0.40 -12.85 -5.31
C GLY A 15 0.45 -12.59 -3.81
N GLN A 16 1.25 -11.61 -3.36
CA GLN A 16 1.26 -11.18 -1.97
C GLN A 16 -0.08 -10.53 -1.61
N ARG A 17 -0.55 -10.72 -0.38
CA ARG A 17 -1.78 -10.11 0.13
C ARG A 17 -1.54 -9.50 1.51
N PHE A 18 -2.18 -8.38 1.77
CA PHE A 18 -2.29 -7.87 3.13
C PHE A 18 -3.37 -8.66 3.90
N PRO A 19 -3.21 -8.85 5.21
CA PRO A 19 -4.20 -9.54 6.02
C PRO A 19 -5.54 -8.79 5.96
N LEU A 20 -6.63 -9.50 5.70
CA LEU A 20 -7.95 -8.89 5.50
C LEU A 20 -8.43 -8.13 6.75
N LEU A 21 -8.04 -8.58 7.94
CA LEU A 21 -8.31 -7.94 9.23
C LEU A 21 -7.62 -6.58 9.40
N SER A 22 -6.61 -6.27 8.57
CA SER A 22 -5.94 -4.98 8.59
C SER A 22 -6.63 -3.90 7.76
N ALA A 23 -7.79 -4.20 7.16
CA ALA A 23 -8.54 -3.29 6.30
C ALA A 23 -8.96 -1.98 6.99
N SER A 24 -9.28 -2.05 8.29
CA SER A 24 -9.65 -0.89 9.10
C SER A 24 -8.45 -0.08 9.59
N ARG A 25 -7.23 -0.65 9.53
CA ARG A 25 -6.03 0.03 10.02
C ARG A 25 -5.57 1.07 9.00
N ARG A 26 -4.99 2.16 9.49
CA ARG A 26 -4.42 3.19 8.59
C ARG A 26 -3.35 2.59 7.66
N GLN A 27 -2.52 1.69 8.19
CA GLN A 27 -1.47 1.00 7.45
C GLN A 27 -1.51 -0.50 7.77
N ALA A 28 -1.50 -1.32 6.73
CA ALA A 28 -1.36 -2.76 6.81
C ALA A 28 0.11 -3.16 6.71
N LYS A 29 0.50 -4.20 7.45
CA LYS A 29 1.84 -4.80 7.39
C LYS A 29 1.71 -6.26 6.99
N THR A 30 2.63 -6.73 6.15
CA THR A 30 2.73 -8.15 5.79
C THR A 30 4.17 -8.49 5.42
N ALA A 31 4.63 -9.69 5.74
CA ALA A 31 5.95 -10.17 5.32
C ALA A 31 5.86 -10.73 3.89
N CYS A 32 6.83 -10.41 3.05
CA CYS A 32 6.93 -11.00 1.72
C CYS A 32 7.25 -12.49 1.84
N ARG A 33 6.44 -13.37 1.23
CA ARG A 33 6.73 -14.82 1.20
C ARG A 33 8.01 -15.21 0.46
N GLY A 34 8.51 -14.36 -0.43
CA GLY A 34 9.75 -14.63 -1.18
C GLY A 34 11.00 -14.20 -0.43
N CYS A 35 11.10 -12.92 -0.10
CA CYS A 35 12.30 -12.34 0.53
C CYS A 35 12.20 -12.11 2.04
N GLY A 36 11.09 -12.45 2.70
CA GLY A 36 10.89 -12.28 4.14
C GLY A 36 10.72 -10.83 4.63
N VAL A 37 11.03 -9.84 3.79
CA VAL A 37 10.99 -8.41 4.17
C VAL A 37 9.57 -7.99 4.54
N VAL A 38 9.44 -7.26 5.65
CA VAL A 38 8.17 -6.68 6.10
C VAL A 38 7.82 -5.47 5.24
N LEU A 39 6.71 -5.58 4.52
CA LEU A 39 6.12 -4.54 3.67
C LEU A 39 4.98 -3.84 4.40
N ARG A 40 4.82 -2.55 4.16
CA ARG A 40 3.77 -1.68 4.70
C ARG A 40 3.04 -1.02 3.54
N SER A 41 1.71 -1.04 3.58
CA SER A 41 0.91 -0.19 2.69
C SER A 41 1.00 1.26 3.17
N ASP A 42 1.39 2.21 2.33
CA ASP A 42 1.40 3.64 2.68
C ASP A 42 0.35 4.42 1.88
N PRO A 43 -0.94 4.31 2.24
CA PRO A 43 -2.00 5.02 1.54
C PRO A 43 -1.83 6.53 1.71
N ARG A 44 -1.92 7.27 0.60
CA ARG A 44 -1.93 8.74 0.61
C ARG A 44 -2.95 9.25 1.60
N LEU A 45 -2.60 10.27 2.38
CA LEU A 45 -3.45 10.82 3.43
C LEU A 45 -4.85 11.17 2.91
N GLY A 46 -4.93 11.76 1.71
CA GLY A 46 -6.19 12.10 1.04
C GLY A 46 -7.12 10.91 0.74
N LEU A 47 -6.56 9.74 0.39
CA LEU A 47 -7.37 8.53 0.17
C LEU A 47 -7.88 7.95 1.49
N HIS A 48 -7.12 8.12 2.58
CA HIS A 48 -7.55 7.68 3.90
C HIS A 48 -8.67 8.57 4.45
N THR A 49 -8.55 9.89 4.32
CA THR A 49 -9.63 10.82 4.73
C THR A 49 -10.90 10.61 3.91
N LEU A 50 -10.80 10.39 2.60
CA LEU A 50 -11.96 10.07 1.76
C LEU A 50 -12.63 8.76 2.20
N TYR A 51 -11.84 7.74 2.53
CA TYR A 51 -12.36 6.49 3.09
C TYR A 51 -13.09 6.71 4.42
N LEU A 52 -12.53 7.51 5.34
CA LEU A 52 -13.20 7.83 6.61
C LEU A 52 -14.53 8.56 6.37
N LEU A 53 -14.54 9.53 5.47
CA LEU A 53 -15.75 10.26 5.10
C LEU A 53 -16.81 9.31 4.51
N TYR A 54 -16.40 8.42 3.61
CA TYR A 54 -17.27 7.38 3.05
C TYR A 54 -17.88 6.49 4.14
N THR A 55 -17.07 5.99 5.08
CA THR A 55 -17.58 5.15 6.17
C THR A 55 -18.57 5.89 7.06
N GLN A 56 -18.33 7.19 7.30
CA GLN A 56 -19.26 8.02 8.06
C GLN A 56 -20.60 8.21 7.34
N ILE A 57 -20.58 8.46 6.03
CA ILE A 57 -21.79 8.57 5.22
C ILE A 57 -22.59 7.27 5.26
N VAL A 58 -21.92 6.11 5.11
CA VAL A 58 -22.58 4.80 5.17
C VAL A 58 -23.24 4.57 6.52
N VAL A 59 -22.56 4.88 7.63
CA VAL A 59 -23.12 4.74 8.98
C VAL A 59 -24.31 5.70 9.18
N LEU A 60 -24.20 6.94 8.72
CA LEU A 60 -25.27 7.93 8.83
C LEU A 60 -26.52 7.49 8.07
N LEU A 61 -26.36 6.99 6.84
CA LEU A 61 -27.47 6.47 6.04
C LEU A 61 -28.10 5.21 6.67
N ALA A 62 -27.28 4.36 7.31
CA ALA A 62 -27.76 3.16 7.98
C ALA A 62 -28.45 3.44 9.33
N ALA A 63 -28.24 4.60 9.95
CA ALA A 63 -28.78 4.93 11.26
C ALA A 63 -30.32 4.95 11.28
N LEU A 64 -30.96 5.60 10.29
CA LEU A 64 -32.41 5.66 10.18
C LEU A 64 -33.08 4.27 10.07
N PRO A 65 -32.67 3.37 9.15
CA PRO A 65 -33.23 2.03 9.08
C PRO A 65 -32.86 1.16 10.29
N MET A 66 -31.72 1.42 10.96
CA MET A 66 -31.38 0.77 12.22
C MET A 66 -32.38 1.12 13.33
N ILE A 67 -32.64 2.41 13.52
CA ILE A 67 -33.54 2.90 14.56
C ILE A 67 -34.95 2.34 14.32
N SER A 68 -35.42 2.33 13.07
CA SER A 68 -36.74 1.78 12.75
C SER A 68 -36.82 0.26 12.97
N ALA A 69 -35.78 -0.49 12.58
CA ALA A 69 -35.72 -1.93 12.79
C ALA A 69 -35.65 -2.28 14.29
N TYR A 70 -34.89 -1.51 15.07
CA TYR A 70 -34.78 -1.67 16.52
C TYR A 70 -36.12 -1.36 17.22
N ALA A 71 -36.75 -0.22 16.90
CA ALA A 71 -38.04 0.18 17.47
C ALA A 71 -39.17 -0.82 17.13
N SER A 72 -39.09 -1.46 15.96
CA SER A 72 -40.07 -2.47 15.50
C SER A 72 -39.77 -3.89 16.00
N GLY A 73 -38.71 -4.09 16.80
CA GLY A 73 -38.29 -5.43 17.26
C GLY A 73 -37.84 -6.38 16.15
N ARG A 74 -37.48 -5.86 14.97
CA ARG A 74 -37.13 -6.66 13.78
C ARG A 74 -35.64 -7.03 13.81
N TRP A 75 -35.27 -7.92 14.74
CA TRP A 75 -33.87 -8.32 14.97
C TRP A 75 -33.16 -8.87 13.73
N PHE A 76 -33.85 -9.63 12.89
CA PHE A 76 -33.27 -10.13 11.63
C PHE A 76 -32.85 -8.99 10.69
N TRP A 77 -33.70 -7.98 10.54
CA TRP A 77 -33.40 -6.80 9.72
C TRP A 77 -32.29 -5.96 10.30
N LEU A 78 -32.25 -5.83 11.63
CA LEU A 78 -31.15 -5.17 12.32
C LEU A 78 -29.81 -5.87 12.03
N ALA A 79 -29.76 -7.20 12.12
CA ALA A 79 -28.58 -7.99 11.79
C ALA A 79 -28.17 -7.85 10.31
N ALA A 80 -29.15 -7.85 9.40
CA ALA A 80 -28.90 -7.64 7.97
C ALA A 80 -28.30 -6.25 7.68
N ILE A 81 -28.83 -5.19 8.29
CA ILE A 81 -28.30 -3.83 8.14
C ILE A 81 -26.86 -3.76 8.67
N TRP A 82 -26.58 -4.34 9.84
CA TRP A 82 -25.23 -4.45 10.38
C TRP A 82 -24.27 -5.16 9.41
N ALA A 83 -24.68 -6.31 8.87
CA ALA A 83 -23.87 -7.06 7.92
C ALA A 83 -23.55 -6.24 6.67
N VAL A 84 -24.53 -5.52 6.12
CA VAL A 84 -24.35 -4.65 4.95
C VAL A 84 -23.37 -3.52 5.25
N VAL A 85 -23.51 -2.83 6.38
CA VAL A 85 -22.58 -1.76 6.81
C VAL A 85 -21.16 -2.28 6.95
N LEU A 86 -20.99 -3.46 7.55
CA LEU A 86 -19.68 -4.09 7.71
C LEU A 86 -19.05 -4.44 6.35
N VAL A 87 -19.81 -5.03 5.44
CA VAL A 87 -19.31 -5.38 4.09
C VAL A 87 -18.93 -4.12 3.30
N LEU A 88 -19.80 -3.10 3.31
CA LEU A 88 -19.55 -1.82 2.64
C LEU A 88 -18.34 -1.09 3.21
N SER A 89 -18.08 -1.20 4.52
CA SER A 89 -16.90 -0.59 5.14
C SER A 89 -15.63 -1.39 4.86
N TRP A 90 -15.71 -2.73 4.93
CA TRP A 90 -14.57 -3.61 4.77
C TRP A 90 -14.03 -3.59 3.33
N PHE A 91 -14.88 -3.79 2.33
CA PHE A 91 -14.46 -4.02 0.95
C PHE A 91 -13.59 -2.86 0.37
N PRO A 92 -13.98 -1.57 0.51
CA PRO A 92 -13.15 -0.45 0.09
C PRO A 92 -11.85 -0.35 0.89
N GLY A 93 -11.88 -0.72 2.18
CA GLY A 93 -10.70 -0.77 3.04
C GLY A 93 -9.64 -1.71 2.47
N VAL A 94 -10.01 -2.93 2.07
CA VAL A 94 -9.07 -3.90 1.46
C VAL A 94 -8.53 -3.40 0.12
N ILE A 95 -9.39 -2.84 -0.73
CA ILE A 95 -8.99 -2.31 -2.05
C ILE A 95 -7.97 -1.18 -1.89
N ARG A 96 -8.19 -0.28 -0.92
CA ARG A 96 -7.26 0.82 -0.61
C ARG A 96 -5.88 0.30 -0.25
N HIS A 97 -5.77 -0.78 0.52
CA HIS A 97 -4.49 -1.37 0.88
C HIS A 97 -3.80 -2.07 -0.30
N ALA A 98 -4.56 -2.71 -1.19
CA ALA A 98 -3.98 -3.36 -2.36
C ALA A 98 -3.50 -2.39 -3.45
N ARG A 99 -4.11 -1.19 -3.54
CA ARG A 99 -3.76 -0.15 -4.53
C ARG A 99 -2.85 0.96 -4.00
N SER A 100 -2.59 0.99 -2.70
CA SER A 100 -1.68 1.98 -2.14
C SER A 100 -0.22 1.60 -2.43
N PRO A 101 0.69 2.58 -2.51
CA PRO A 101 2.10 2.29 -2.69
C PRO A 101 2.60 1.42 -1.53
N ILE A 102 3.33 0.37 -1.88
CA ILE A 102 3.88 -0.60 -0.94
C ILE A 102 5.32 -0.21 -0.66
N VAL A 103 5.61 0.10 0.60
CA VAL A 103 6.93 0.55 1.07
C VAL A 103 7.46 -0.48 2.05
N ARG A 104 8.78 -0.54 2.25
CA ARG A 104 9.35 -1.35 3.36
C ARG A 104 8.86 -0.78 4.70
N ALA A 105 8.50 -1.66 5.63
CA ALA A 105 8.01 -1.26 6.95
C ALA A 105 9.15 -0.76 7.86
N TRP A 106 10.34 -1.32 7.70
CA TRP A 106 11.57 -0.83 8.29
C TRP A 106 12.32 0.03 7.27
N ARG A 107 12.82 1.18 7.74
CA ARG A 107 13.78 1.98 6.96
C ARG A 107 15.04 1.13 6.82
N ASP A 108 15.53 0.98 5.59
CA ASP A 108 16.76 0.24 5.33
C ASP A 108 17.87 0.84 6.20
N PRO A 109 18.50 0.08 7.12
CA PRO A 109 19.61 0.59 7.93
C PRO A 109 20.78 1.05 7.04
N ASP A 110 20.88 0.51 5.83
CA ASP A 110 21.88 0.89 4.82
C ASP A 110 21.41 2.01 3.88
N TYR A 111 20.30 2.70 4.20
CA TYR A 111 19.86 3.90 3.47
C TYR A 111 20.81 5.08 3.73
N SER A 112 21.99 4.98 3.13
CA SER A 112 22.89 6.11 2.92
C SER A 112 22.28 6.99 1.84
N TYR A 113 22.03 8.26 2.19
CA TYR A 113 21.60 9.33 1.27
C TYR A 113 22.55 9.52 0.06
N ALA A 114 23.73 8.90 0.09
CA ALA A 114 24.70 8.85 -1.00
C ALA A 114 24.22 8.03 -2.21
N ARG A 115 23.40 6.99 -2.02
CA ARG A 115 22.97 6.11 -3.12
C ARG A 115 21.66 6.59 -3.74
N ARG A 116 21.70 7.75 -4.42
CA ARG A 116 20.58 8.22 -5.25
C ARG A 116 20.47 7.29 -6.49
N PRO A 117 19.32 6.64 -6.77
CA PRO A 117 19.12 5.77 -7.94
C PRO A 117 19.05 6.50 -9.30
N GLY A 118 19.78 7.60 -9.45
CA GLY A 118 19.88 8.40 -10.68
C GLY A 118 21.21 9.14 -10.82
N ALA A 119 22.19 8.92 -9.94
CA ALA A 119 23.50 9.56 -10.02
C ALA A 119 24.52 8.76 -10.86
N THR A 120 24.26 7.47 -11.09
CA THR A 120 25.17 6.59 -11.85
C THR A 120 24.99 6.70 -13.37
N THR A 121 23.82 7.09 -13.87
CA THR A 121 23.57 7.15 -15.32
C THR A 121 24.28 8.35 -15.98
N THR A 122 24.45 9.46 -15.26
CA THR A 122 25.12 10.66 -15.82
C THR A 122 26.64 10.54 -15.86
N ARG A 123 27.25 9.71 -15.00
CA ARG A 123 28.71 9.54 -14.98
C ARG A 123 29.22 8.53 -16.02
N ALA A 124 28.40 7.56 -16.41
CA ALA A 124 28.77 6.61 -17.46
C ALA A 124 28.76 7.24 -18.87
N ALA A 125 27.89 8.22 -19.11
CA ALA A 125 27.84 8.97 -20.37
C ALA A 125 28.98 10.01 -20.52
N ALA A 126 29.64 10.39 -19.42
CA ALA A 126 30.70 11.41 -19.44
C ALA A 126 32.10 10.84 -19.72
N ASN A 127 32.31 9.53 -19.69
CA ASN A 127 33.63 8.89 -19.78
C ASN A 127 33.91 8.13 -21.09
N SER A 128 33.09 8.30 -22.13
CA SER A 128 33.32 7.65 -23.43
C SER A 128 34.24 8.44 -24.38
N GLY A 129 35.13 9.30 -23.87
CA GLY A 129 35.87 10.23 -24.74
C GLY A 129 37.21 10.76 -24.21
N GLN A 130 38.05 9.92 -23.62
CA GLN A 130 39.45 10.32 -23.35
C GLN A 130 40.41 9.22 -23.83
N GLY A 131 40.65 9.21 -25.14
CA GLY A 131 41.68 8.43 -25.79
C GLY A 131 43.07 9.03 -25.54
N SER A 132 43.98 8.13 -25.16
CA SER A 132 45.43 8.11 -25.36
C SER A 132 46.13 9.35 -25.94
N ASP A 133 47.13 9.85 -25.20
CA ASP A 133 48.46 10.17 -25.76
C ASP A 133 49.49 10.30 -24.63
N VAL A 134 50.37 9.29 -24.50
CA VAL A 134 51.63 9.39 -23.75
C VAL A 134 52.72 8.84 -24.66
N PRO A 135 53.63 9.65 -25.21
CA PRO A 135 54.85 9.16 -25.82
C PRO A 135 55.90 8.92 -24.74
N GLY A 136 56.61 7.81 -24.90
CA GLY A 136 57.58 7.28 -23.96
C GLY A 136 58.89 8.08 -23.87
N ALA A 137 59.63 7.71 -22.83
CA ALA A 137 60.92 8.29 -22.48
C ALA A 137 62.09 7.76 -23.35
N SER A 138 63.08 8.64 -23.52
CA SER A 138 64.54 8.37 -23.55
C SER A 138 65.12 7.75 -24.83
N PRO A 139 66.43 7.93 -25.12
CA PRO A 139 67.58 8.14 -24.23
C PRO A 139 68.08 9.58 -24.04
#